data_AF-A0A8H7IW41-F1
#
_entry.id   AF-A0A8H7IW41-F1
#
_cell.length_a   1.000
_cell.length_b   1.000
_cell.length_c   1.000
_cell.angle_alpha   90.00
_cell.angle_beta   90.00
_cell.angle_gamma   90.00
#
_symmetry.space_group_name_H-M   'P 1'
#
loop_
_entity.id
_entity.type
_entity.pdbx_description
1 polymer ?
#
loop_
_entity_poly.entity_id
_entity_poly.type
_entity_poly.pdbx_seq_one_letter_code
_entity_poly.pdbx_strand_id
1 'polypeptide(L)'
;MSDLPRHDYERLPRTSLEAQDLPELKRSVSTSSWLSNLSSRLPGVKTLSDRATYTHLVTPRRKKRSVLRAIYYTVFAFPYFCAFLVLVAGIFFPSYTNRPAHYLELQQRAANGTEPGRANPYAEKVFIAASLYEDKGQLTSGGWGTSVLQLIDLLGPDNVHLSIYEDNPTEAAKQSLASFRQNLTCKSTIIAEPFDSKTLPRVTLPTGESYLKRIAFLAEVRNRALAPIDQQSVKFDKILYLNDVNFHPIDAVQLLFATNIDSTGRTDYGAACALDYINAFKFYDRFATRDFDGRITGIPFFPYFTSAGTATSRNDMLSQTDAVRVRSCWGGMVAYEAQWFQDQTQFEETPVNTTSSAQHTSLNPDRAPLRFRYEEEVFWEASECCLINADLQYRRSGRGMPADSGIYVNPYIRVAYDEKTLSWLNFIRRPERLYSIIHDILNPMVGFPSVNARLGDEPGQTVTDTVWEYDDPARGFAHNATGDDFAGHWAEITRIAKPGSYCGSPNLLVMNEEPEDGKGRWRQILVPRPPNA
;
A
#
# COMPACT_ATOMS: atom_id res chain seq x y z
N MET A 1 35.68 14.66 10.07
CA MET A 1 34.84 13.44 9.99
C MET A 1 33.42 13.93 9.77
N SER A 2 32.93 13.65 8.58
CA SER A 2 31.75 14.23 7.92
C SER A 2 30.44 13.74 8.53
N ASP A 3 29.65 14.67 9.06
CA ASP A 3 28.23 14.49 9.36
C ASP A 3 27.46 14.41 8.04
N LEU A 4 26.91 13.23 7.74
CA LEU A 4 25.95 13.01 6.66
C LEU A 4 24.56 13.49 7.13
N PRO A 5 23.84 14.32 6.35
CA PRO A 5 22.52 14.79 6.72
C PRO A 5 21.50 13.64 6.68
N ARG A 6 20.66 13.54 7.71
CA ARG A 6 19.51 12.61 7.74
C ARG A 6 18.49 13.03 6.69
N HIS A 7 18.12 12.06 5.85
CA HIS A 7 17.09 12.18 4.81
C HIS A 7 15.69 12.07 5.43
N ASP A 8 15.08 13.20 5.75
CA ASP A 8 13.63 13.29 6.00
C ASP A 8 13.00 14.01 4.79
N TYR A 9 12.38 13.22 3.92
CA TYR A 9 11.56 13.68 2.79
C TYR A 9 10.08 13.51 3.17
N GLU A 10 9.26 14.49 2.80
CA GLU A 10 7.82 14.45 3.01
C GLU A 10 7.19 13.68 1.83
N ARG A 11 6.38 12.67 2.17
CA ARG A 11 5.78 11.73 1.20
C ARG A 11 4.52 12.31 0.59
N LEU A 12 4.10 11.81 -0.57
CA LEU A 12 2.73 12.04 -1.05
C LEU A 12 1.72 11.78 0.09
N PRO A 13 0.59 12.49 0.16
CA PRO A 13 -0.47 12.24 1.14
C PRO A 13 -0.76 10.73 1.24
N ARG A 14 -0.31 10.16 2.35
CA ARG A 14 -0.17 8.73 2.65
C ARG A 14 -1.45 7.91 2.63
N THR A 15 -1.72 7.06 1.63
CA THR A 15 -3.00 6.32 1.45
C THR A 15 -3.55 5.60 2.69
N SER A 16 -2.78 5.35 3.75
CA SER A 16 -3.27 4.65 4.94
C SER A 16 -4.30 5.46 5.77
N LEU A 17 -5.43 4.82 6.11
CA LEU A 17 -6.42 5.30 7.09
C LEU A 17 -5.81 5.59 8.48
N GLU A 18 -4.71 4.92 8.83
CA GLU A 18 -4.07 5.00 10.16
C GLU A 18 -2.94 6.05 10.22
N ALA A 19 -2.69 6.79 9.14
CA ALA A 19 -1.64 7.80 9.09
C ALA A 19 -2.09 9.11 9.77
N GLN A 20 -2.30 9.07 11.08
CA GLN A 20 -2.03 10.27 11.88
C GLN A 20 -0.52 10.49 11.84
N ASP A 21 -0.08 11.67 11.41
CA ASP A 21 1.30 12.12 11.60
C ASP A 21 1.55 12.22 13.10
N LEU A 22 1.97 11.10 13.69
CA LEU A 22 2.45 11.07 15.06
C LEU A 22 3.64 12.04 15.13
N PRO A 23 3.65 13.00 16.06
CA PRO A 23 4.77 13.90 16.21
C PRO A 23 6.05 13.09 16.43
N GLU A 24 7.15 13.55 15.82
CA GLU A 24 8.46 12.94 16.01
C GLU A 24 8.71 12.69 17.50
N LEU A 25 8.82 11.41 17.86
CA LEU A 25 9.31 11.01 19.16
C LEU A 25 10.75 11.54 19.27
N LYS A 26 10.92 12.67 19.95
CA LYS A 26 12.24 13.19 20.35
C LYS A 26 13.01 12.03 20.97
N ARG A 27 14.03 11.56 20.25
CA ARG A 27 14.98 10.58 20.79
C ARG A 27 15.62 11.24 22.01
N SER A 28 15.20 10.79 23.19
CA SER A 28 15.95 11.01 24.41
C SER A 28 17.33 10.38 24.20
N VAL A 29 18.35 11.24 24.10
CA VAL A 29 19.73 10.82 24.27
C VAL A 29 19.91 10.59 25.76
N SER A 30 19.61 9.38 26.20
CA SER A 30 20.07 8.88 27.48
C SER A 30 20.29 7.38 27.38
N THR A 31 21.55 7.01 27.23
CA THR A 31 22.07 5.67 27.49
C THR A 31 21.83 5.34 28.96
N SER A 32 20.67 4.78 29.26
CA SER A 32 20.47 3.98 30.45
C SER A 32 19.80 2.67 30.02
N SER A 33 20.44 1.53 30.33
CA SER A 33 19.91 0.22 29.97
C SER A 33 18.50 0.08 30.55
N TRP A 34 17.56 -0.50 29.80
CA TRP A 34 16.19 -0.73 30.29
C TRP A 34 16.13 -1.42 31.67
N LEU A 35 17.14 -2.23 32.00
CA LEU A 35 17.34 -2.85 33.31
C LEU A 35 17.51 -1.85 34.46
N SER A 36 18.19 -0.71 34.26
CA SER A 36 18.37 0.29 35.31
C SER A 36 17.07 1.03 35.63
N ASN A 37 16.21 1.24 34.63
CA ASN A 37 14.91 1.89 34.80
C ASN A 37 13.84 0.96 35.41
N LEU A 38 13.95 -0.35 35.20
CA LEU A 38 13.11 -1.32 35.91
C LEU A 38 13.47 -1.41 37.41
N SER A 39 14.75 -1.20 37.74
CA SER A 39 15.27 -1.30 39.11
C SER A 39 14.81 -0.19 40.06
N SER A 40 14.41 0.97 39.50
CA SER A 40 13.99 2.14 40.26
C SER A 40 12.48 2.22 40.50
N ARG A 41 11.66 1.47 39.73
CA ARG A 41 10.19 1.53 39.79
C ARG A 41 9.51 0.37 40.51
N LEU A 42 10.25 -0.71 40.82
CA LEU A 42 9.73 -1.87 41.55
C LEU A 42 10.55 -2.08 42.83
N PRO A 43 9.96 -1.95 44.04
CA PRO A 43 10.66 -2.25 45.28
C PRO A 43 11.03 -3.74 45.30
N GLY A 44 12.33 -4.06 45.28
CA GLY A 44 12.85 -5.44 45.30
C GLY A 44 13.68 -5.86 44.07
N VAL A 45 13.86 -5.01 43.06
CA VAL A 45 14.70 -5.35 41.89
C VAL A 45 16.20 -5.16 42.16
N LYS A 46 16.60 -4.26 43.07
CA LYS A 46 18.01 -4.12 43.51
C LYS A 46 18.58 -5.39 44.15
N THR A 47 17.71 -6.19 44.78
CA THR A 47 18.09 -7.50 45.34
C THR A 47 18.23 -8.59 44.27
N LEU A 48 17.75 -8.40 43.04
CA LEU A 48 17.84 -9.39 41.96
C LEU A 48 19.15 -9.33 41.17
N SER A 49 19.87 -8.19 41.23
CA SER A 49 21.19 -8.00 40.59
C SER A 49 22.37 -8.23 41.53
N ASP A 50 22.13 -8.53 42.81
CA ASP A 50 23.16 -8.70 43.82
C ASP A 50 23.68 -10.16 43.83
N ARG A 51 25.01 -10.31 43.75
CA ARG A 51 25.71 -11.61 43.63
C ARG A 51 25.48 -12.49 44.88
N ALA A 52 25.20 -11.89 46.03
CA ALA A 52 24.84 -12.57 47.27
C ALA A 52 23.44 -13.20 47.25
N THR A 53 22.50 -12.64 46.48
CA THR A 53 21.17 -13.24 46.30
C THR A 53 21.23 -14.47 45.40
N TYR A 54 22.16 -14.47 44.45
CA TYR A 54 22.43 -15.59 43.53
C TYR A 54 22.91 -16.85 44.27
N THR A 55 23.79 -16.71 45.28
CA THR A 55 24.29 -17.84 46.08
C THR A 55 23.24 -18.36 47.06
N HIS A 56 22.35 -17.51 47.59
CA HIS A 56 21.26 -17.93 48.48
C HIS A 56 20.12 -18.68 47.76
N LEU A 57 19.88 -18.43 46.47
CA LEU A 57 18.89 -19.12 45.64
C LEU A 57 19.26 -20.57 45.28
N VAL A 58 20.53 -20.95 45.48
CA VAL A 58 21.08 -22.28 45.12
C VAL A 58 20.91 -23.32 46.25
N THR A 59 20.44 -22.94 47.44
CA THR A 59 20.25 -23.89 48.56
C THR A 59 18.89 -24.64 48.51
N PRO A 60 18.87 -25.99 48.47
CA PRO A 60 17.68 -26.76 48.12
C PRO A 60 16.86 -27.14 49.35
N ARG A 61 16.10 -26.23 49.98
CA ARG A 61 15.31 -26.63 51.17
C ARG A 61 13.85 -26.17 51.36
N ARG A 62 13.18 -25.39 50.49
CA ARG A 62 11.72 -25.10 50.69
C ARG A 62 10.90 -24.88 49.39
N LYS A 63 9.78 -25.61 49.25
CA LYS A 63 8.85 -25.63 48.08
C LYS A 63 8.33 -24.24 47.64
N LYS A 64 8.04 -23.30 48.56
CA LYS A 64 7.55 -21.95 48.22
C LYS A 64 8.59 -21.04 47.52
N ARG A 65 9.89 -21.30 47.70
CA ARG A 65 10.98 -20.56 47.00
C ARG A 65 11.26 -21.09 45.59
N SER A 66 10.68 -22.24 45.23
CA SER A 66 10.77 -22.83 43.90
C SER A 66 9.98 -22.05 42.84
N VAL A 67 8.85 -21.45 43.22
CA VAL A 67 7.99 -20.69 42.30
C VAL A 67 8.64 -19.37 41.90
N LEU A 68 9.19 -18.61 42.86
CA LEU A 68 9.95 -17.38 42.57
C LEU A 68 11.19 -17.65 41.73
N ARG A 69 11.90 -18.76 41.99
CA ARG A 69 13.05 -19.19 41.19
C ARG A 69 12.64 -19.61 39.77
N ALA A 70 11.50 -20.27 39.61
CA ALA A 70 10.93 -20.61 38.31
C ALA A 70 10.51 -19.35 37.55
N ILE A 71 9.77 -18.43 38.16
CA ILE A 71 9.40 -17.14 37.55
C ILE A 71 10.65 -16.37 37.12
N TYR A 72 11.66 -16.31 37.98
CA TYR A 72 12.93 -15.67 37.65
C TYR A 72 13.60 -16.33 36.43
N TYR A 73 13.81 -17.65 36.46
CA TYR A 73 14.41 -18.33 35.31
C TYR A 73 13.58 -18.18 34.04
N THR A 74 12.25 -18.23 34.11
CA THR A 74 11.39 -17.99 32.96
C THR A 74 11.58 -16.58 32.42
N VAL A 75 11.53 -15.54 33.26
CA VAL A 75 11.70 -14.15 32.84
C VAL A 75 13.06 -13.90 32.21
N PHE A 76 14.14 -14.46 32.77
CA PHE A 76 15.49 -14.25 32.24
C PHE A 76 15.84 -15.18 31.06
N ALA A 77 15.31 -16.39 31.00
CA ALA A 77 15.55 -17.32 29.89
C ALA A 77 14.67 -17.01 28.66
N PHE A 78 13.49 -16.43 28.85
CA PHE A 78 12.54 -16.15 27.77
C PHE A 78 13.14 -15.30 26.64
N PRO A 79 13.86 -14.19 26.88
CA PRO A 79 14.51 -13.43 25.81
C PRO A 79 15.53 -14.26 25.02
N TYR A 80 16.34 -15.10 25.69
CA TYR A 80 17.30 -15.97 25.02
C TYR A 80 16.61 -17.07 24.21
N PHE A 81 15.51 -17.62 24.72
CA PHE A 81 14.68 -18.57 23.99
C PHE A 81 14.07 -17.93 22.74
N CYS A 82 13.49 -16.72 22.85
CA CYS A 82 12.98 -15.97 21.71
C CYS A 82 14.08 -15.66 20.69
N ALA A 83 15.26 -15.24 21.15
CA ALA A 83 16.40 -15.00 20.27
C ALA A 83 16.87 -16.29 19.57
N PHE A 84 16.93 -17.41 20.30
CA PHE A 84 17.22 -18.72 19.73
C PHE A 84 16.18 -19.12 18.67
N LEU A 85 14.88 -18.96 18.95
CA LEU A 85 13.82 -19.23 17.97
C LEU A 85 13.96 -18.37 16.72
N VAL A 86 14.21 -17.06 16.87
CA VAL A 86 14.42 -16.14 15.74
C VAL A 86 15.62 -16.58 14.91
N LEU A 87 16.73 -16.96 15.54
CA LEU A 87 17.92 -17.44 14.83
C LEU A 87 17.64 -18.75 14.09
N VAL A 88 17.03 -19.74 14.77
CA VAL A 88 16.69 -21.03 14.18
C VAL A 88 15.71 -20.86 13.01
N ALA A 89 14.63 -20.10 13.20
CA ALA A 89 13.66 -19.83 12.14
C ALA A 89 14.29 -19.09 10.97
N GLY A 90 15.09 -18.04 11.23
CA GLY A 90 15.75 -17.27 10.18
C GLY A 90 16.80 -18.06 9.38
N ILE A 91 17.44 -19.06 10.01
CA ILE A 91 18.45 -19.90 9.34
C ILE A 91 17.78 -21.05 8.58
N PHE A 92 16.90 -21.82 9.23
CA PHE A 92 16.38 -23.08 8.70
C PHE A 92 15.02 -22.97 8.01
N PHE A 93 14.24 -21.93 8.31
CA PHE A 93 12.90 -21.72 7.75
C PHE A 93 12.70 -20.29 7.21
N PRO A 94 13.64 -19.75 6.41
CA PRO A 94 13.58 -18.37 5.99
C PRO A 94 12.34 -18.11 5.12
N SER A 95 11.57 -17.07 5.46
CA SER A 95 10.42 -16.63 4.65
C SER A 95 10.88 -15.96 3.35
N TYR A 96 10.27 -16.30 2.22
CA TYR A 96 10.40 -15.56 0.94
C TYR A 96 11.84 -15.22 0.55
N THR A 97 12.77 -16.13 0.87
CA THR A 97 14.21 -16.01 0.59
C THR A 97 14.62 -16.98 -0.51
N ASN A 98 13.96 -18.14 -0.60
CA ASN A 98 14.15 -19.09 -1.69
C ASN A 98 13.23 -18.72 -2.85
N ARG A 99 13.79 -18.05 -3.86
CA ARG A 99 13.05 -17.63 -5.06
C ARG A 99 12.79 -18.83 -5.98
N PRO A 100 11.66 -18.85 -6.73
CA PRO A 100 11.43 -19.84 -7.77
C PRO A 100 12.52 -19.84 -8.86
N ALA A 101 12.69 -20.95 -9.57
CA ALA A 101 13.77 -21.11 -10.56
C ALA A 101 13.76 -20.01 -11.65
N HIS A 102 12.58 -19.69 -12.19
CA HIS A 102 12.43 -18.67 -13.24
C HIS A 102 12.81 -17.24 -12.77
N TYR A 103 12.70 -16.93 -11.47
CA TYR A 103 13.21 -15.67 -10.91
C TYR A 103 14.74 -15.62 -10.95
N LEU A 104 15.39 -16.75 -10.65
CA LEU A 104 16.85 -16.87 -10.68
C LEU A 104 17.37 -16.81 -12.11
N GLU A 105 16.68 -17.45 -13.06
CA GLU A 105 17.00 -17.38 -14.49
C GLU A 105 16.92 -15.94 -15.00
N LEU A 106 15.83 -15.23 -14.68
CA LEU A 106 15.67 -13.82 -15.05
C LEU A 106 16.74 -12.93 -14.42
N GLN A 107 17.09 -13.18 -13.15
CA GLN A 107 18.16 -12.48 -12.44
C GLN A 107 19.54 -12.75 -13.05
N GLN A 108 19.84 -13.99 -13.44
CA GLN A 108 21.08 -14.36 -14.12
C GLN A 108 21.17 -13.71 -15.50
N ARG A 109 20.07 -13.70 -16.25
CA ARG A 109 19.99 -13.01 -17.54
C ARG A 109 20.26 -11.51 -17.40
N ALA A 110 19.67 -10.88 -16.38
CA ALA A 110 19.90 -9.49 -16.04
C ALA A 110 21.34 -9.18 -15.59
N ALA A 111 22.00 -10.12 -14.90
CA ALA A 111 23.37 -9.93 -14.42
C ALA A 111 24.44 -10.19 -15.49
N ASN A 112 24.21 -11.16 -16.38
CA ASN A 112 25.19 -11.60 -17.38
C ASN A 112 25.13 -10.81 -18.69
N GLY A 113 23.97 -10.20 -19.00
CA GLY A 113 23.82 -9.38 -20.20
C GLY A 113 24.45 -8.00 -20.03
N THR A 114 25.08 -7.50 -21.10
CA THR A 114 25.58 -6.11 -21.19
C THR A 114 24.67 -5.20 -22.01
N GLU A 115 23.80 -5.79 -22.83
CA GLU A 115 22.89 -5.04 -23.70
C GLU A 115 21.66 -4.52 -22.93
N PRO A 116 21.13 -3.34 -23.30
CA PRO A 116 19.84 -2.87 -22.81
C PRO A 116 18.72 -3.85 -23.15
N GLY A 117 17.72 -3.99 -22.29
CA GLY A 117 16.59 -4.91 -22.49
C GLY A 117 16.88 -6.36 -22.15
N ARG A 118 18.05 -6.66 -21.60
CA ARG A 118 18.45 -8.01 -21.18
C ARG A 118 17.47 -8.69 -20.22
N ALA A 119 16.69 -7.94 -19.44
CA ALA A 119 15.75 -8.49 -18.48
C ALA A 119 14.28 -8.43 -18.95
N ASN A 120 14.04 -8.06 -20.22
CA ASN A 120 12.72 -8.12 -20.86
C ASN A 120 12.71 -9.26 -21.89
N PRO A 121 12.42 -10.51 -21.46
CA PRO A 121 12.61 -11.69 -22.30
C PRO A 121 11.75 -11.70 -23.57
N TYR A 122 10.64 -10.97 -23.56
CA TYR A 122 9.64 -10.97 -24.64
C TYR A 122 9.54 -9.62 -25.36
N ALA A 123 10.45 -8.67 -25.06
CA ALA A 123 10.42 -7.32 -25.61
C ALA A 123 9.06 -6.61 -25.44
N GLU A 124 8.37 -6.89 -24.32
CA GLU A 124 7.07 -6.28 -24.00
C GLU A 124 7.21 -4.77 -23.82
N LYS A 125 6.24 -4.01 -24.33
CA LYS A 125 6.17 -2.56 -24.20
C LYS A 125 5.61 -2.20 -22.82
N VAL A 126 6.37 -1.43 -22.05
CA VAL A 126 6.04 -1.07 -20.67
C VAL A 126 5.82 0.44 -20.56
N PHE A 127 4.63 0.84 -20.10
CA PHE A 127 4.34 2.22 -19.72
C PHE A 127 4.55 2.37 -18.21
N ILE A 128 5.54 3.15 -17.79
CA ILE A 128 5.82 3.42 -16.37
C ILE A 128 5.11 4.72 -16.00
N ALA A 129 4.23 4.69 -15.00
CA ALA A 129 3.49 5.85 -14.51
C ALA A 129 3.85 6.14 -13.05
N ALA A 130 4.22 7.39 -12.75
CA ALA A 130 4.50 7.84 -11.39
C ALA A 130 3.86 9.21 -11.14
N SER A 131 2.96 9.28 -10.17
CA SER A 131 2.59 10.54 -9.53
C SER A 131 3.56 10.74 -8.35
N LEU A 132 4.31 11.83 -8.33
CA LEU A 132 5.35 12.09 -7.33
C LEU A 132 5.02 13.34 -6.50
N TYR A 133 5.72 13.47 -5.39
CA TYR A 133 5.81 14.71 -4.64
C TYR A 133 7.23 14.85 -4.08
N GLU A 134 7.89 15.95 -4.41
CA GLU A 134 9.22 16.28 -3.97
C GLU A 134 9.23 17.67 -3.33
N ASP A 135 9.62 17.75 -2.05
CA ASP A 135 9.85 19.05 -1.42
C ASP A 135 11.22 19.62 -1.81
N LYS A 136 12.27 18.78 -1.66
CA LYS A 136 13.68 19.20 -1.78
C LYS A 136 14.39 18.69 -3.03
N GLY A 137 13.65 18.11 -3.99
CA GLY A 137 14.25 17.54 -5.20
C GLY A 137 15.19 16.37 -4.91
N GLN A 138 14.87 15.50 -3.95
CA GLN A 138 15.75 14.42 -3.48
C GLN A 138 15.35 13.04 -4.02
N LEU A 139 14.15 12.89 -4.57
CA LEU A 139 13.64 11.59 -4.98
C LEU A 139 14.21 11.24 -6.36
N THR A 140 13.98 12.10 -7.36
CA THR A 140 14.48 11.93 -8.72
C THR A 140 16.00 12.13 -8.85
N SER A 141 16.63 12.88 -7.94
CA SER A 141 18.09 12.98 -7.85
C SER A 141 18.75 11.88 -6.99
N GLY A 142 17.94 11.05 -6.30
CA GLY A 142 18.41 10.07 -5.31
C GLY A 142 18.25 8.60 -5.75
N GLY A 143 18.06 7.73 -4.75
CA GLY A 143 17.94 6.28 -4.93
C GLY A 143 16.78 5.86 -5.81
N TRP A 144 15.63 6.55 -5.72
CA TRP A 144 14.48 6.30 -6.59
C TRP A 144 14.82 6.58 -8.06
N GLY A 145 15.36 7.76 -8.37
CA GLY A 145 15.76 8.12 -9.74
C GLY A 145 16.80 7.16 -10.31
N THR A 146 17.81 6.81 -9.50
CA THR A 146 18.83 5.82 -9.88
C THR A 146 18.22 4.45 -10.22
N SER A 147 17.25 4.01 -9.41
CA SER A 147 16.56 2.73 -9.62
C SER A 147 15.70 2.72 -10.88
N VAL A 148 15.03 3.84 -11.19
CA VAL A 148 14.25 3.99 -12.42
C VAL A 148 15.15 3.97 -13.65
N LEU A 149 16.31 4.65 -13.64
CA LEU A 149 17.28 4.61 -14.75
C LEU A 149 17.78 3.19 -15.00
N GLN A 150 18.13 2.46 -13.94
CA GLN A 150 18.55 1.05 -14.04
C GLN A 150 17.41 0.15 -14.52
N LEU A 151 16.17 0.41 -14.11
CA LEU A 151 15.00 -0.32 -14.58
C LEU A 151 14.79 -0.12 -16.08
N ILE A 152 14.88 1.12 -16.57
CA ILE A 152 14.77 1.43 -18.00
C ILE A 152 15.83 0.66 -18.81
N ASP A 153 17.07 0.63 -18.33
CA ASP A 153 18.15 -0.16 -18.95
C ASP A 153 17.83 -1.66 -18.97
N LEU A 154 17.33 -2.23 -17.85
CA LEU A 154 16.94 -3.64 -17.77
C LEU A 154 15.78 -4.01 -18.71
N LEU A 155 14.80 -3.12 -18.86
CA LEU A 155 13.63 -3.30 -19.72
C LEU A 155 13.92 -3.03 -21.20
N GLY A 156 14.95 -2.23 -21.48
CA GLY A 156 15.32 -1.77 -22.81
C GLY A 156 14.67 -0.41 -23.09
N PRO A 157 15.45 0.65 -23.35
CA PRO A 157 14.91 2.00 -23.54
C PRO A 157 13.84 2.10 -24.64
N ASP A 158 13.97 1.30 -25.71
CA ASP A 158 13.02 1.25 -26.83
C ASP A 158 11.68 0.58 -26.47
N ASN A 159 11.62 -0.12 -25.33
CA ASN A 159 10.43 -0.79 -24.84
C ASN A 159 9.71 0.01 -23.75
N VAL A 160 10.24 1.16 -23.34
CA VAL A 160 9.72 1.92 -22.20
C VAL A 160 9.22 3.29 -22.61
N HIS A 161 8.07 3.67 -22.06
CA HIS A 161 7.66 5.07 -21.95
C HIS A 161 7.52 5.43 -20.47
N LEU A 162 8.26 6.44 -20.01
CA LEU A 162 8.17 6.93 -18.63
C LEU A 162 7.28 8.17 -18.55
N SER A 163 6.23 8.10 -17.73
CA SER A 163 5.33 9.22 -17.44
C SER A 163 5.43 9.61 -15.97
N ILE A 164 5.83 10.85 -15.70
CA ILE A 164 5.90 11.41 -14.35
C ILE A 164 4.97 12.63 -14.29
N TYR A 165 4.13 12.68 -13.26
CA TYR A 165 3.33 13.84 -12.93
C TYR A 165 3.64 14.32 -11.51
N GLU A 166 3.91 15.61 -11.36
CA GLU A 166 4.03 16.26 -10.06
C GLU A 166 3.22 17.56 -10.05
N ASP A 167 2.30 17.67 -9.08
CA ASP A 167 1.47 18.85 -8.89
C ASP A 167 2.16 19.86 -7.95
N ASN A 168 2.04 21.14 -8.30
CA ASN A 168 2.55 22.26 -7.49
C ASN A 168 4.01 22.09 -7.01
N PRO A 169 4.95 21.70 -7.89
CA PRO A 169 6.33 21.39 -7.50
C PRO A 169 7.08 22.63 -7.00
N THR A 170 7.97 22.44 -6.02
CA THR A 170 8.92 23.47 -5.60
C THR A 170 9.95 23.74 -6.70
N GLU A 171 10.66 24.87 -6.64
CA GLU A 171 11.74 25.14 -7.59
C GLU A 171 12.86 24.07 -7.52
N ALA A 172 13.13 23.52 -6.34
CA ALA A 172 14.08 22.42 -6.17
C ALA A 172 13.59 21.14 -6.85
N ALA A 173 12.30 20.81 -6.73
CA ALA A 173 11.68 19.67 -7.42
C ALA A 173 11.75 19.83 -8.94
N LYS A 174 11.38 21.00 -9.47
CA LYS A 174 11.49 21.30 -10.91
C LYS A 174 12.92 21.11 -11.43
N GLN A 175 13.92 21.60 -10.69
CA GLN A 175 15.33 21.42 -11.06
C GLN A 175 15.73 19.95 -11.03
N SER A 176 15.35 19.20 -9.99
CA SER A 176 15.64 17.76 -9.88
C SER A 176 15.02 16.97 -11.03
N LEU A 177 13.75 17.20 -11.34
CA LEU A 177 13.05 16.59 -12.48
C LEU A 177 13.72 16.94 -13.81
N ALA A 178 14.15 18.19 -14.00
CA ALA A 178 14.84 18.62 -15.21
C ALA A 178 16.20 17.92 -15.37
N SER A 179 16.99 17.81 -14.30
CA SER A 179 18.25 17.05 -14.30
C SER A 179 18.02 15.56 -14.52
N PHE A 180 17.01 14.97 -13.89
CA PHE A 180 16.63 13.58 -14.10
C PHE A 180 16.27 13.31 -15.56
N ARG A 181 15.51 14.22 -16.19
CA ARG A 181 15.14 14.13 -17.61
C ARG A 181 16.34 14.04 -18.55
N GLN A 182 17.43 14.75 -18.25
CA GLN A 182 18.65 14.73 -19.07
C GLN A 182 19.36 13.37 -19.07
N ASN A 183 19.14 12.54 -18.04
CA ASN A 183 19.74 11.22 -17.90
C ASN A 183 18.86 10.10 -18.47
N LEU A 184 17.63 10.39 -18.89
CA LEU A 184 16.71 9.40 -19.43
C LEU A 184 17.13 8.96 -20.84
N THR A 185 17.09 7.66 -21.06
CA THR A 185 17.41 7.03 -22.36
C THR A 185 16.16 6.61 -23.14
N CYS A 186 15.00 6.54 -22.49
CA CYS A 186 13.72 6.14 -23.09
C CYS A 186 12.85 7.34 -23.47
N LYS A 187 11.74 7.07 -24.17
CA LYS A 187 10.69 8.08 -24.36
C LYS A 187 10.10 8.46 -23.00
N SER A 188 9.82 9.75 -22.81
CA SER A 188 9.30 10.24 -21.53
C SER A 188 8.40 11.46 -21.64
N THR A 189 7.42 11.51 -20.74
CA THR A 189 6.53 12.65 -20.49
C THR A 189 6.63 13.01 -19.01
N ILE A 190 7.39 14.05 -18.68
CA ILE A 190 7.49 14.60 -17.33
C ILE A 190 6.71 15.91 -17.29
N ILE A 191 5.64 15.96 -16.50
CA ILE A 191 4.76 17.11 -16.32
C ILE A 191 4.90 17.57 -14.87
N ALA A 192 5.27 18.84 -14.70
CA ALA A 192 5.50 19.48 -13.42
C ALA A 192 4.85 20.87 -13.47
N GLU A 193 3.62 21.01 -12.97
CA GLU A 193 2.77 22.17 -13.23
C GLU A 193 2.01 22.66 -11.98
N PRO A 194 1.64 23.95 -11.92
CA PRO A 194 0.63 24.41 -10.98
C PRO A 194 -0.69 23.68 -11.21
N PHE A 195 -1.31 23.20 -10.14
CA PHE A 195 -2.58 22.50 -10.20
C PHE A 195 -3.59 23.19 -9.28
N ASP A 196 -4.65 23.73 -9.89
CA ASP A 196 -5.76 24.32 -9.15
C ASP A 196 -6.72 23.22 -8.65
N SER A 197 -6.53 22.83 -7.39
CA SER A 197 -7.36 21.82 -6.72
C SER A 197 -8.84 22.22 -6.63
N LYS A 198 -9.19 23.50 -6.80
CA LYS A 198 -10.58 23.97 -6.80
C LYS A 198 -11.38 23.50 -8.01
N THR A 199 -10.69 23.05 -9.06
CA THR A 199 -11.32 22.46 -10.25
C THR A 199 -11.89 21.07 -9.98
N LEU A 200 -11.48 20.42 -8.88
CA LEU A 200 -11.94 19.09 -8.51
C LEU A 200 -13.31 19.12 -7.84
N PRO A 201 -14.11 18.04 -8.01
CA PRO A 201 -15.38 17.91 -7.31
C PRO A 201 -15.23 17.99 -5.78
N ARG A 202 -16.22 18.60 -5.14
CA ARG A 202 -16.24 18.85 -3.69
C ARG A 202 -17.46 18.21 -3.06
N VAL A 203 -17.33 17.83 -1.80
CA VAL A 203 -18.47 17.42 -0.96
C VAL A 203 -18.85 18.54 -0.01
N THR A 204 -20.16 18.70 0.20
CA THR A 204 -20.70 19.69 1.13
C THR A 204 -21.25 18.96 2.33
N LEU A 205 -20.79 19.34 3.52
CA LEU A 205 -21.33 18.83 4.77
C LEU A 205 -22.73 19.38 5.03
N PRO A 206 -23.53 18.74 5.89
CA PRO A 206 -24.80 19.29 6.34
C PRO A 206 -24.68 20.66 7.04
N THR A 207 -23.50 21.03 7.53
CA THR A 207 -23.18 22.38 8.08
C THR A 207 -23.07 23.46 6.99
N GLY A 208 -23.03 23.08 5.71
CA GLY A 208 -22.83 23.97 4.56
C GLY A 208 -21.37 24.14 4.14
N GLU A 209 -20.42 23.63 4.92
CA GLU A 209 -18.99 23.69 4.59
C GLU A 209 -18.65 22.75 3.42
N SER A 210 -17.78 23.20 2.51
CA SER A 210 -17.42 22.46 1.31
C SER A 210 -15.94 22.06 1.34
N TYR A 211 -15.66 20.78 1.10
CA TYR A 211 -14.31 20.23 1.15
C TYR A 211 -13.96 19.42 -0.09
N LEU A 212 -12.69 19.47 -0.48
CA LEU A 212 -12.12 18.55 -1.47
C LEU A 212 -11.85 17.19 -0.81
N LYS A 213 -12.50 16.12 -1.29
CA LYS A 213 -12.17 14.76 -0.86
C LYS A 213 -10.74 14.43 -1.26
N ARG A 214 -10.00 13.91 -0.30
CA ARG A 214 -8.62 13.47 -0.48
C ARG A 214 -8.49 12.42 -1.57
N ILE A 215 -9.41 11.46 -1.64
CA ILE A 215 -9.36 10.39 -2.63
C ILE A 215 -9.67 10.92 -4.03
N ALA A 216 -10.53 11.94 -4.15
CA ALA A 216 -10.76 12.62 -5.44
C ALA A 216 -9.46 13.25 -5.97
N PHE A 217 -8.70 13.92 -5.09
CA PHE A 217 -7.38 14.45 -5.43
C PHE A 217 -6.39 13.34 -5.85
N LEU A 218 -6.28 12.25 -5.07
CA LEU A 218 -5.38 11.14 -5.40
C LEU A 218 -5.74 10.44 -6.72
N ALA A 219 -7.03 10.25 -7.00
CA ALA A 219 -7.49 9.68 -8.26
C ALA A 219 -7.10 10.58 -9.45
N GLU A 220 -7.27 11.89 -9.33
CA GLU A 220 -6.89 12.85 -10.37
C GLU A 220 -5.39 12.78 -10.68
N VAL A 221 -4.52 12.91 -9.68
CA VAL A 221 -3.06 12.96 -9.93
C VAL A 221 -2.53 11.65 -10.55
N ARG A 222 -3.13 10.49 -10.19
CA ARG A 222 -2.81 9.20 -10.85
C ARG A 222 -3.32 9.12 -12.27
N ASN A 223 -4.51 9.64 -12.54
CA ASN A 223 -5.03 9.74 -13.90
C ASN A 223 -4.18 10.66 -14.77
N ARG A 224 -3.67 11.78 -14.23
CA ARG A 224 -2.72 12.65 -14.94
C ARG A 224 -1.39 11.98 -15.24
N ALA A 225 -0.86 11.20 -14.30
CA ALA A 225 0.33 10.37 -14.55
C ALA A 225 0.09 9.33 -15.65
N LEU A 226 -1.13 8.78 -15.77
CA LEU A 226 -1.49 7.82 -16.82
C LEU A 226 -1.78 8.47 -18.17
N ALA A 227 -2.38 9.66 -18.18
CA ALA A 227 -2.97 10.30 -19.36
C ALA A 227 -2.10 10.29 -20.63
N PRO A 228 -0.75 10.42 -20.56
CA PRO A 228 0.08 10.33 -21.76
C PRO A 228 -0.01 9.00 -22.52
N ILE A 229 -0.52 7.92 -21.91
CA ILE A 229 -0.74 6.63 -22.58
C ILE A 229 -1.70 6.74 -23.76
N ASP A 230 -2.72 7.60 -23.67
CA ASP A 230 -3.75 7.79 -24.71
C ASP A 230 -3.22 8.58 -25.92
N GLN A 231 -2.06 9.21 -25.76
CA GLN A 231 -1.41 10.03 -26.79
C GLN A 231 -0.30 9.26 -27.50
N GLN A 232 -0.01 8.02 -27.07
CA GLN A 232 0.99 7.19 -27.72
C GLN A 232 0.35 6.35 -28.82
N SER A 233 1.02 6.26 -29.97
CA SER A 233 0.66 5.32 -31.04
C SER A 233 1.12 3.88 -30.78
N VAL A 234 1.74 3.63 -29.62
CA VAL A 234 2.27 2.32 -29.23
C VAL A 234 1.23 1.58 -28.40
N LYS A 235 0.94 0.33 -28.78
CA LYS A 235 0.21 -0.60 -27.91
C LYS A 235 1.17 -1.07 -26.82
N PHE A 236 0.86 -0.75 -25.56
CA PHE A 236 1.64 -1.25 -24.44
C PHE A 236 1.11 -2.64 -24.03
N ASP A 237 2.00 -3.47 -23.51
CA ASP A 237 1.65 -4.78 -22.96
C ASP A 237 1.42 -4.66 -21.45
N LYS A 238 2.26 -3.87 -20.76
CA LYS A 238 2.23 -3.68 -19.31
C LYS A 238 2.21 -2.21 -18.92
N ILE A 239 1.53 -1.91 -17.81
CA ILE A 239 1.69 -0.65 -17.08
C ILE A 239 2.38 -0.96 -15.74
N LEU A 240 3.39 -0.18 -15.38
CA LEU A 240 4.01 -0.22 -14.06
C LEU A 240 3.74 1.11 -13.34
N TYR A 241 2.92 1.08 -12.30
CA TYR A 241 2.79 2.20 -11.39
C TYR A 241 3.87 2.19 -10.33
N LEU A 242 4.49 3.35 -10.10
CA LEU A 242 5.50 3.57 -9.06
C LEU A 242 5.09 4.75 -8.18
N ASN A 243 4.99 4.50 -6.87
CA ASN A 243 4.96 5.57 -5.87
C ASN A 243 6.39 6.08 -5.58
N ASP A 244 6.49 6.99 -4.62
CA ASP A 244 7.71 7.49 -3.97
C ASP A 244 8.40 6.45 -3.05
N VAL A 245 8.55 5.21 -3.54
CA VAL A 245 9.17 4.09 -2.82
C VAL A 245 10.53 3.74 -3.40
N ASN A 246 11.51 3.45 -2.54
CA ASN A 246 12.77 2.84 -2.93
C ASN A 246 12.56 1.35 -3.21
N PHE A 247 13.15 0.86 -4.30
CA PHE A 247 13.01 -0.52 -4.77
C PHE A 247 14.30 -1.02 -5.43
N HIS A 248 14.44 -2.33 -5.57
CA HIS A 248 15.49 -2.91 -6.40
C HIS A 248 14.99 -3.07 -7.84
N PRO A 249 15.72 -2.60 -8.87
CA PRO A 249 15.25 -2.66 -10.25
C PRO A 249 14.90 -4.07 -10.73
N ILE A 250 15.68 -5.08 -10.31
CA ILE A 250 15.41 -6.47 -10.64
C ILE A 250 14.09 -6.97 -10.05
N ASP A 251 13.67 -6.44 -8.91
CA ASP A 251 12.41 -6.82 -8.28
C ASP A 251 11.22 -6.25 -9.06
N ALA A 252 11.35 -5.06 -9.66
CA ALA A 252 10.34 -4.50 -10.57
C ALA A 252 10.22 -5.32 -11.87
N VAL A 253 11.34 -5.76 -12.43
CA VAL A 253 11.35 -6.67 -13.59
C VAL A 253 10.68 -8.01 -13.26
N GLN A 254 10.98 -8.58 -12.08
CA GLN A 254 10.35 -9.81 -11.62
C GLN A 254 8.84 -9.63 -11.38
N LEU A 255 8.41 -8.47 -10.87
CA LEU A 255 6.99 -8.15 -10.77
C LEU A 255 6.29 -8.21 -12.14
N LEU A 256 6.90 -7.59 -13.16
CA LEU A 256 6.38 -7.50 -14.53
C LEU A 256 6.34 -8.84 -15.29
N PHE A 257 7.38 -9.67 -15.14
CA PHE A 257 7.61 -10.81 -16.05
C PHE A 257 7.77 -12.17 -15.37
N ALA A 258 7.79 -12.23 -14.04
CA ALA A 258 7.98 -13.48 -13.28
C ALA A 258 6.84 -13.79 -12.30
N THR A 259 5.93 -12.85 -12.02
CA THR A 259 4.80 -13.10 -11.10
C THR A 259 3.71 -13.91 -11.78
N ASN A 260 3.31 -15.03 -11.17
CA ASN A 260 2.22 -15.89 -11.65
C ASN A 260 2.37 -16.27 -13.13
N ILE A 261 3.54 -16.82 -13.51
CA ILE A 261 3.77 -17.25 -14.89
C ILE A 261 2.99 -18.53 -15.22
N ASP A 262 2.47 -18.58 -16.44
CA ASP A 262 1.79 -19.76 -16.99
C ASP A 262 2.79 -20.77 -17.59
N SER A 263 2.26 -21.84 -18.19
CA SER A 263 3.08 -22.87 -18.85
C SER A 263 3.88 -22.38 -20.06
N THR A 264 3.56 -21.21 -20.61
CA THR A 264 4.29 -20.56 -21.72
C THR A 264 5.43 -19.67 -21.21
N GLY A 265 5.53 -19.48 -19.89
CA GLY A 265 6.50 -18.60 -19.27
C GLY A 265 6.10 -17.12 -19.30
N ARG A 266 4.84 -16.80 -19.58
CA ARG A 266 4.30 -15.43 -19.57
C ARG A 266 3.45 -15.21 -18.33
N THR A 267 3.35 -13.97 -17.89
CA THR A 267 2.58 -13.62 -16.69
C THR A 267 1.08 -13.70 -16.95
N ASP A 268 0.36 -14.34 -16.04
CA ASP A 268 -1.10 -14.48 -16.07
C ASP A 268 -1.71 -13.72 -14.88
N TYR A 269 -1.88 -12.41 -15.02
CA TYR A 269 -2.55 -11.59 -14.02
C TYR A 269 -3.24 -10.41 -14.71
N GLY A 270 -4.32 -9.91 -14.12
CA GLY A 270 -4.81 -8.56 -14.42
C GLY A 270 -3.97 -7.50 -13.69
N ALA A 271 -3.59 -7.77 -12.44
CA ALA A 271 -2.70 -6.93 -11.65
C ALA A 271 -1.79 -7.74 -10.70
N ALA A 272 -0.57 -7.26 -10.48
CA ALA A 272 0.38 -7.81 -9.52
C ALA A 272 1.07 -6.68 -8.72
N CYS A 273 1.03 -6.75 -7.39
CA CYS A 273 1.57 -5.70 -6.52
C CYS A 273 2.75 -6.17 -5.68
N ALA A 274 3.67 -5.25 -5.39
CA ALA A 274 4.68 -5.39 -4.35
C ALA A 274 4.08 -5.29 -2.94
N LEU A 275 4.92 -5.47 -1.92
CA LEU A 275 4.63 -5.09 -0.53
C LEU A 275 5.47 -3.88 -0.12
N ASP A 276 4.83 -2.83 0.40
CA ASP A 276 5.52 -1.63 0.89
C ASP A 276 5.69 -1.60 2.41
N TYR A 277 6.83 -1.05 2.83
CA TYR A 277 7.24 -1.02 4.22
C TYR A 277 7.54 0.41 4.64
N ILE A 278 6.88 0.84 5.72
CA ILE A 278 7.18 2.11 6.41
C ILE A 278 8.32 1.95 7.41
N ASN A 279 8.56 0.72 7.88
CA ASN A 279 9.74 0.32 8.62
C ASN A 279 9.98 -1.18 8.40
N ALA A 280 11.09 -1.72 8.93
CA ALA A 280 11.57 -3.05 8.60
C ALA A 280 10.63 -4.24 8.91
N PHE A 281 9.53 -4.04 9.65
CA PHE A 281 8.55 -5.09 9.95
C PHE A 281 7.08 -4.67 9.71
N LYS A 282 6.80 -3.37 9.52
CA LYS A 282 5.43 -2.85 9.39
C LYS A 282 5.06 -2.67 7.92
N PHE A 283 4.14 -3.50 7.43
CA PHE A 283 3.44 -3.32 6.16
C PHE A 283 2.57 -2.06 6.21
N TYR A 284 2.64 -1.26 5.16
CA TYR A 284 2.09 0.08 5.17
C TYR A 284 0.71 0.17 4.51
N ASP A 285 0.55 -0.35 3.29
CA ASP A 285 -0.61 -0.10 2.44
C ASP A 285 -1.85 -0.96 2.76
N ARG A 286 -2.43 -0.73 3.94
CA ARG A 286 -3.63 -1.43 4.40
C ARG A 286 -4.93 -0.86 3.84
N PHE A 287 -4.92 0.39 3.37
CA PHE A 287 -6.13 1.04 2.88
C PHE A 287 -6.55 0.48 1.53
N ALA A 288 -5.62 0.27 0.60
CA ALA A 288 -5.92 -0.32 -0.70
C ALA A 288 -6.00 -1.86 -0.65
N THR A 289 -5.30 -2.50 0.29
CA THR A 289 -5.17 -3.97 0.30
C THR A 289 -6.39 -4.66 0.90
N ARG A 290 -6.95 -5.62 0.16
CA ARG A 290 -8.07 -6.48 0.58
C ARG A 290 -7.73 -7.94 0.33
N ASP A 291 -8.00 -8.80 1.30
CA ASP A 291 -7.84 -10.24 1.12
C ASP A 291 -8.77 -10.78 0.03
N PHE A 292 -8.65 -12.06 -0.28
CA PHE A 292 -9.42 -12.72 -1.33
C PHE A 292 -10.94 -12.66 -1.10
N ASP A 293 -11.39 -12.53 0.14
CA ASP A 293 -12.81 -12.40 0.45
C ASP A 293 -13.25 -10.93 0.55
N GLY A 294 -12.38 -9.97 0.22
CA GLY A 294 -12.66 -8.54 0.26
C GLY A 294 -12.49 -7.90 1.65
N ARG A 295 -11.90 -8.60 2.62
CA ARG A 295 -11.72 -8.07 3.98
C ARG A 295 -10.42 -7.28 4.11
N ILE A 296 -10.40 -6.36 5.07
CA ILE A 296 -9.17 -5.63 5.41
C ILE A 296 -8.12 -6.59 6.00
N THR A 297 -6.85 -6.23 5.82
CA THR A 297 -5.72 -6.88 6.50
C THR A 297 -5.84 -6.82 8.02
N GLY A 298 -5.24 -7.80 8.70
CA GLY A 298 -5.04 -7.79 10.14
C GLY A 298 -3.96 -6.81 10.57
N ILE A 299 -3.37 -7.06 11.74
CA ILE A 299 -2.23 -6.31 12.25
C ILE A 299 -1.09 -6.26 11.21
N PRO A 300 -0.33 -5.14 11.15
CA PRO A 300 0.47 -4.77 9.97
C PRO A 300 1.82 -5.49 9.87
N PHE A 301 1.91 -6.76 10.24
CA PHE A 301 3.12 -7.57 10.08
C PHE A 301 2.75 -8.98 9.60
N PHE A 302 3.75 -9.70 9.09
CA PHE A 302 3.53 -11.01 8.47
C PHE A 302 2.65 -11.93 9.33
N PRO A 303 1.65 -12.62 8.76
CA PRO A 303 1.31 -12.76 7.34
C PRO A 303 0.36 -11.68 6.78
N TYR A 304 0.10 -10.58 7.50
CA TYR A 304 -0.80 -9.45 7.17
C TYR A 304 -2.29 -9.82 7.00
N PHE A 305 -2.62 -10.98 6.46
CA PHE A 305 -3.99 -11.46 6.25
C PHE A 305 -4.46 -12.31 7.44
N THR A 306 -5.72 -12.13 7.82
CA THR A 306 -6.33 -12.85 8.94
C THR A 306 -6.75 -14.27 8.54
N SER A 307 -7.10 -15.09 9.53
CA SER A 307 -7.69 -16.42 9.31
C SER A 307 -9.21 -16.41 9.11
N ALA A 308 -9.83 -15.22 9.04
CA ALA A 308 -11.27 -15.11 8.83
C ALA A 308 -11.68 -15.45 7.39
N GLY A 309 -12.95 -15.81 7.21
CA GLY A 309 -13.49 -16.19 5.90
C GLY A 309 -12.89 -17.48 5.37
N THR A 310 -12.49 -17.50 4.10
CA THR A 310 -11.82 -18.63 3.44
C THR A 310 -10.34 -18.72 3.81
N ALA A 311 -9.76 -17.65 4.37
CA ALA A 311 -8.33 -17.51 4.65
C ALA A 311 -7.42 -17.76 3.43
N THR A 312 -7.95 -17.62 2.20
CA THR A 312 -7.21 -17.93 0.96
C THR A 312 -5.90 -17.16 0.87
N SER A 313 -5.93 -15.82 1.00
CA SER A 313 -4.71 -14.99 0.95
C SER A 313 -3.73 -15.34 2.07
N ARG A 314 -4.23 -15.66 3.26
CA ARG A 314 -3.39 -16.05 4.39
C ARG A 314 -2.68 -17.38 4.13
N ASN A 315 -3.38 -18.36 3.56
CA ASN A 315 -2.84 -19.67 3.24
C ASN A 315 -1.81 -19.58 2.10
N ASP A 316 -2.11 -18.82 1.05
CA ASP A 316 -1.18 -18.53 -0.04
C ASP A 316 0.10 -17.85 0.50
N MET A 317 -0.03 -16.87 1.39
CA MET A 317 1.12 -16.21 2.05
C MET A 317 1.97 -17.20 2.85
N LEU A 318 1.33 -18.10 3.61
CA LEU A 318 2.06 -19.10 4.40
C LEU A 318 2.71 -20.19 3.53
N SER A 319 2.15 -20.48 2.36
CA SER A 319 2.70 -21.44 1.40
C SER A 319 3.86 -20.88 0.58
N GLN A 320 4.22 -19.61 0.79
CA GLN A 320 5.29 -18.91 0.08
C GLN A 320 5.10 -18.84 -1.45
N THR A 321 3.85 -18.73 -1.92
CA THR A 321 3.63 -18.44 -3.35
C THR A 321 3.99 -17.00 -3.67
N ASP A 322 4.48 -16.76 -4.89
CA ASP A 322 4.68 -15.44 -5.47
C ASP A 322 3.37 -14.79 -5.97
N ALA A 323 2.28 -15.56 -6.01
CA ALA A 323 0.97 -15.15 -6.49
C ALA A 323 -0.07 -15.27 -5.37
N VAL A 324 0.05 -14.47 -4.31
CA VAL A 324 -0.93 -14.46 -3.21
C VAL A 324 -2.22 -13.83 -3.70
N ARG A 325 -3.29 -14.61 -3.82
CA ARG A 325 -4.57 -14.14 -4.35
C ARG A 325 -5.21 -13.13 -3.42
N VAL A 326 -5.66 -12.01 -3.98
CA VAL A 326 -6.29 -10.90 -3.25
C VAL A 326 -7.43 -10.29 -4.07
N ARG A 327 -8.29 -9.49 -3.43
CA ARG A 327 -9.25 -8.63 -4.15
C ARG A 327 -8.64 -7.32 -4.58
N SER A 328 -7.64 -6.83 -3.85
CA SER A 328 -6.97 -5.58 -4.18
C SER A 328 -5.64 -5.48 -3.46
N CYS A 329 -4.69 -4.79 -4.09
CA CYS A 329 -3.41 -4.38 -3.53
C CYS A 329 -2.89 -3.12 -4.25
N TRP A 330 -1.95 -2.42 -3.62
CA TRP A 330 -1.16 -1.37 -4.29
C TRP A 330 0.31 -1.45 -3.91
N GLY A 331 0.63 -1.42 -2.62
CA GLY A 331 1.96 -1.79 -2.11
C GLY A 331 3.13 -1.00 -2.72
N GLY A 332 2.89 0.23 -3.16
CA GLY A 332 3.88 1.17 -3.69
C GLY A 332 4.39 0.90 -5.11
N MET A 333 4.21 -0.30 -5.64
CA MET A 333 4.59 -0.68 -7.00
C MET A 333 3.62 -1.75 -7.52
N VAL A 334 2.94 -1.47 -8.64
CA VAL A 334 1.94 -2.37 -9.24
C VAL A 334 2.14 -2.52 -10.73
N ALA A 335 2.11 -3.75 -11.22
CA ALA A 335 2.05 -4.07 -12.63
C ALA A 335 0.62 -4.41 -13.05
N TYR A 336 0.15 -3.87 -14.17
CA TYR A 336 -1.14 -4.18 -14.79
C TYR A 336 -0.95 -4.66 -16.24
N GLU A 337 -1.91 -5.42 -16.76
CA GLU A 337 -2.08 -5.57 -18.21
C GLU A 337 -2.57 -4.25 -18.81
N ALA A 338 -1.82 -3.69 -19.75
CA ALA A 338 -2.11 -2.36 -20.29
C ALA A 338 -3.41 -2.32 -21.12
N GLN A 339 -3.86 -3.46 -21.66
CA GLN A 339 -5.06 -3.53 -22.50
C GLN A 339 -6.32 -2.97 -21.83
N TRP A 340 -6.44 -3.07 -20.50
CA TRP A 340 -7.60 -2.57 -19.75
C TRP A 340 -7.61 -1.04 -19.62
N PHE A 341 -6.47 -0.40 -19.87
CA PHE A 341 -6.23 1.03 -19.67
C PHE A 341 -6.04 1.78 -20.99
N GLN A 342 -6.18 1.10 -22.12
CA GLN A 342 -6.04 1.65 -23.46
C GLN A 342 -7.29 1.40 -24.29
N ASP A 343 -7.63 2.35 -25.16
CA ASP A 343 -8.68 2.16 -26.15
C ASP A 343 -8.22 1.16 -27.21
N GLN A 344 -8.76 -0.06 -27.15
CA GLN A 344 -8.36 -1.14 -28.05
C GLN A 344 -8.74 -0.86 -29.51
N THR A 345 -9.74 -0.02 -29.77
CA THR A 345 -10.19 0.29 -31.14
C THR A 345 -9.12 1.03 -31.95
N GLN A 346 -8.18 1.68 -31.28
CA GLN A 346 -7.05 2.35 -31.94
C GLN A 346 -6.01 1.36 -32.50
N PHE A 347 -6.05 0.11 -32.05
CA PHE A 347 -5.09 -0.94 -32.42
C PHE A 347 -5.74 -2.11 -33.18
N GLU A 348 -7.05 -2.07 -33.41
CA GLU A 348 -7.74 -3.01 -34.28
C GLU A 348 -7.46 -2.65 -35.75
N GLU A 349 -6.95 -3.59 -36.53
CA GLU A 349 -6.80 -3.39 -37.98
C GLU A 349 -8.20 -3.33 -38.62
N THR A 350 -8.61 -2.16 -39.12
CA THR A 350 -9.87 -2.00 -39.85
C THR A 350 -9.88 -2.96 -41.05
N PRO A 351 -10.86 -3.88 -41.18
CA PRO A 351 -11.04 -4.63 -42.41
C PRO A 351 -11.26 -3.64 -43.56
N VAL A 352 -10.51 -3.81 -44.66
CA VAL A 352 -10.40 -2.89 -45.81
C VAL A 352 -11.75 -2.56 -46.52
N ASN A 353 -12.88 -3.14 -46.09
CA ASN A 353 -14.16 -3.03 -46.78
C ASN A 353 -15.33 -2.47 -45.95
N THR A 354 -15.11 -1.38 -45.19
CA THR A 354 -16.28 -0.66 -44.62
C THR A 354 -16.09 0.85 -44.67
N THR A 355 -16.59 1.45 -45.75
CA THR A 355 -16.93 2.88 -45.82
C THR A 355 -18.14 3.15 -44.92
N SER A 356 -17.89 3.51 -43.67
CA SER A 356 -18.91 4.14 -42.84
C SER A 356 -18.28 5.23 -42.00
N SER A 357 -18.72 6.46 -42.28
CA SER A 357 -18.42 7.70 -41.57
C SER A 357 -18.47 7.51 -40.06
N ALA A 358 -17.35 7.78 -39.38
CA ALA A 358 -17.27 7.84 -37.93
C ALA A 358 -18.11 9.01 -37.40
N GLN A 359 -19.38 8.74 -37.09
CA GLN A 359 -20.13 9.57 -36.17
C GLN A 359 -19.63 9.26 -34.75
N HIS A 360 -19.14 10.29 -34.06
CA HIS A 360 -18.85 10.31 -32.63
C HIS A 360 -20.06 9.77 -31.85
N THR A 361 -20.05 8.48 -31.59
CA THR A 361 -20.94 7.82 -30.64
C THR A 361 -20.21 7.81 -29.31
N SER A 362 -20.89 8.27 -28.26
CA SER A 362 -20.44 8.18 -26.88
C SER A 362 -19.81 6.81 -26.62
N LEU A 363 -18.55 6.78 -26.16
CA LEU A 363 -17.85 5.56 -25.78
C LEU A 363 -18.80 4.69 -24.94
N ASN A 364 -19.09 3.47 -25.39
CA ASN A 364 -19.81 2.51 -24.57
C ASN A 364 -19.04 2.41 -23.23
N PRO A 365 -19.66 2.70 -22.07
CA PRO A 365 -18.99 2.67 -20.78
C PRO A 365 -18.27 1.34 -20.51
N ASP A 366 -18.79 0.24 -21.07
CA ASP A 366 -18.21 -1.11 -20.98
C ASP A 366 -16.90 -1.27 -21.76
N ARG A 367 -16.58 -0.32 -22.65
CA ARG A 367 -15.35 -0.31 -23.48
C ARG A 367 -14.39 0.83 -23.13
N ALA A 368 -14.79 1.78 -22.29
CA ALA A 368 -13.91 2.88 -21.90
C ALA A 368 -12.65 2.37 -21.18
N PRO A 369 -11.48 2.97 -21.40
CA PRO A 369 -10.28 2.64 -20.65
C PRO A 369 -10.47 2.82 -19.13
N LEU A 370 -9.91 1.92 -18.32
CA LEU A 370 -9.94 2.03 -16.87
C LEU A 370 -9.21 3.30 -16.39
N ARG A 371 -9.82 4.03 -15.45
CA ARG A 371 -9.25 5.21 -14.82
C ARG A 371 -9.56 5.19 -13.33
N PHE A 372 -8.69 5.80 -12.52
CA PHE A 372 -8.90 5.92 -11.09
C PHE A 372 -10.15 6.77 -10.84
N ARG A 373 -10.93 6.34 -9.85
CA ARG A 373 -12.12 7.05 -9.38
C ARG A 373 -12.13 7.08 -7.85
N TYR A 374 -13.05 7.85 -7.30
CA TYR A 374 -13.28 7.97 -5.87
C TYR A 374 -14.76 7.72 -5.55
N GLU A 375 -15.08 7.55 -4.27
CA GLU A 375 -16.48 7.44 -3.83
C GLU A 375 -17.09 8.83 -3.64
N GLU A 376 -18.24 9.08 -4.26
CA GLU A 376 -18.92 10.38 -4.26
C GLU A 376 -19.71 10.63 -2.96
N GLU A 377 -20.07 9.56 -2.24
CA GLU A 377 -20.80 9.64 -0.98
C GLU A 377 -19.99 10.37 0.09
N VAL A 378 -20.64 11.24 0.87
CA VAL A 378 -19.98 12.16 1.79
C VAL A 378 -19.22 11.41 2.89
N PHE A 379 -19.83 10.42 3.54
CA PHE A 379 -19.25 9.72 4.69
C PHE A 379 -18.79 8.29 4.39
N TRP A 380 -18.50 8.01 3.12
CA TRP A 380 -17.90 6.75 2.71
C TRP A 380 -16.62 7.00 1.91
N GLU A 381 -15.53 6.38 2.35
CA GLU A 381 -14.23 6.50 1.69
C GLU A 381 -13.70 5.14 1.31
N ALA A 382 -13.26 5.03 0.05
CA ALA A 382 -12.59 3.86 -0.50
C ALA A 382 -11.31 4.30 -1.20
N SER A 383 -10.25 3.51 -1.10
CA SER A 383 -9.01 3.81 -1.83
C SER A 383 -9.25 3.76 -3.33
N GLU A 384 -8.79 4.79 -4.05
CA GLU A 384 -8.74 4.82 -5.52
C GLU A 384 -7.97 3.61 -6.08
N CYS A 385 -6.93 3.18 -5.38
CA CYS A 385 -6.14 2.00 -5.74
C CYS A 385 -6.88 0.68 -5.50
N CYS A 386 -7.87 0.66 -4.61
CA CYS A 386 -8.76 -0.49 -4.47
C CYS A 386 -9.88 -0.48 -5.50
N LEU A 387 -10.45 0.70 -5.76
CA LEU A 387 -11.52 0.85 -6.74
C LEU A 387 -11.06 0.47 -8.16
N ILE A 388 -9.85 0.85 -8.57
CA ILE A 388 -9.31 0.46 -9.89
C ILE A 388 -9.17 -1.07 -10.04
N ASN A 389 -8.81 -1.77 -8.97
CA ASN A 389 -8.71 -3.23 -8.93
C ASN A 389 -10.10 -3.90 -8.98
N ALA A 390 -11.08 -3.30 -8.33
CA ALA A 390 -12.46 -3.77 -8.40
C ALA A 390 -13.07 -3.56 -9.79
N ASP A 391 -12.81 -2.41 -10.41
CA ASP A 391 -13.25 -2.10 -11.78
C ASP A 391 -12.59 -3.07 -12.77
N LEU A 392 -11.30 -3.37 -12.60
CA LEU A 392 -10.60 -4.38 -13.40
C LEU A 392 -11.23 -5.77 -13.29
N GLN A 393 -11.50 -6.24 -12.07
CA GLN A 393 -12.17 -7.54 -11.86
C GLN A 393 -13.55 -7.58 -12.51
N TYR A 394 -14.33 -6.50 -12.36
CA TYR A 394 -15.64 -6.39 -12.97
C TYR A 394 -15.55 -6.39 -14.50
N ARG A 395 -14.58 -5.68 -15.09
CA ARG A 395 -14.35 -5.69 -16.54
C ARG A 395 -13.91 -7.04 -17.09
N ARG A 396 -13.14 -7.80 -16.32
CA ARG A 396 -12.68 -9.14 -16.70
C ARG A 396 -13.78 -10.21 -16.62
N SER A 397 -14.73 -10.07 -15.70
CA SER A 397 -15.63 -11.18 -15.33
C SER A 397 -17.12 -10.86 -15.35
N GLY A 398 -17.50 -9.57 -15.37
CA GLY A 398 -18.86 -9.09 -15.17
C GLY A 398 -19.40 -9.28 -13.75
N ARG A 399 -18.55 -9.60 -12.76
CA ARG A 399 -18.95 -9.85 -11.35
C ARG A 399 -18.17 -8.97 -10.39
N GLY A 400 -18.77 -8.60 -9.25
CA GLY A 400 -18.08 -7.80 -8.23
C GLY A 400 -16.97 -8.58 -7.53
N MET A 401 -17.21 -9.85 -7.25
CA MET A 401 -16.25 -10.77 -6.62
C MET A 401 -16.16 -12.11 -7.37
N PRO A 402 -15.47 -12.16 -8.52
CA PRO A 402 -15.29 -13.40 -9.29
C PRO A 402 -14.47 -14.46 -8.55
N ALA A 403 -14.59 -15.74 -8.96
CA ALA A 403 -13.82 -16.83 -8.37
C ALA A 403 -12.31 -16.73 -8.65
N ASP A 404 -11.94 -16.18 -9.81
CA ASP A 404 -10.60 -15.72 -10.09
C ASP A 404 -10.59 -14.19 -10.07
N SER A 405 -9.87 -13.60 -9.11
CA SER A 405 -9.67 -12.15 -9.10
C SER A 405 -8.65 -11.73 -10.17
N GLY A 406 -7.71 -12.61 -10.53
CA GLY A 406 -6.44 -12.34 -11.20
C GLY A 406 -5.71 -11.09 -10.69
N ILE A 407 -5.82 -10.83 -9.38
CA ILE A 407 -5.07 -9.81 -8.68
C ILE A 407 -4.24 -10.50 -7.61
N TYR A 408 -2.93 -10.25 -7.64
CA TYR A 408 -1.98 -10.93 -6.79
C TYR A 408 -1.07 -9.96 -6.06
N VAL A 409 -0.76 -10.28 -4.80
CA VAL A 409 0.37 -9.69 -4.08
C VAL A 409 1.55 -10.63 -4.23
N ASN A 410 2.74 -10.07 -4.50
CA ASN A 410 3.98 -10.82 -4.61
C ASN A 410 4.92 -10.52 -3.42
N PRO A 411 4.98 -11.37 -2.38
CA PRO A 411 5.76 -11.08 -1.18
C PRO A 411 7.29 -11.23 -1.35
N TYR A 412 7.75 -11.76 -2.48
CA TYR A 412 9.18 -11.72 -2.85
C TYR A 412 9.63 -10.29 -3.17
N ILE A 413 8.72 -9.48 -3.71
CA ILE A 413 8.95 -8.11 -4.17
C ILE A 413 8.58 -7.15 -3.04
N ARG A 414 9.60 -6.56 -2.40
CA ARG A 414 9.42 -5.65 -1.27
C ARG A 414 10.04 -4.31 -1.56
N VAL A 415 9.26 -3.26 -1.38
CA VAL A 415 9.68 -1.88 -1.53
C VAL A 415 9.61 -1.19 -0.18
N ALA A 416 10.36 -0.11 0.00
CA ALA A 416 10.29 0.65 1.23
C ALA A 416 10.35 2.12 0.90
N TYR A 417 9.74 2.92 1.76
CA TYR A 417 9.79 4.34 1.52
C TYR A 417 11.19 4.91 1.75
N ASP A 418 12.01 4.35 2.64
CA ASP A 418 13.40 4.80 2.85
C ASP A 418 14.41 3.70 2.53
N GLU A 419 15.58 4.10 2.01
CA GLU A 419 16.66 3.18 1.60
C GLU A 419 17.16 2.30 2.75
N LYS A 420 17.18 2.85 3.97
CA LYS A 420 17.59 2.09 5.14
C LYS A 420 16.61 0.96 5.39
N THR A 421 15.30 1.22 5.45
CA THR A 421 14.29 0.17 5.59
C THR A 421 14.45 -0.87 4.49
N LEU A 422 14.57 -0.46 3.22
CA LEU A 422 14.77 -1.37 2.07
C LEU A 422 15.93 -2.33 2.30
N SER A 423 17.10 -1.80 2.72
CA SER A 423 18.31 -2.59 2.98
C SER A 423 18.12 -3.67 4.07
N TRP A 424 17.20 -3.46 5.01
CA TRP A 424 16.92 -4.40 6.10
C TRP A 424 15.87 -5.47 5.75
N LEU A 425 15.04 -5.28 4.72
CA LEU A 425 13.93 -6.17 4.41
C LEU A 425 14.37 -7.59 4.04
N ASN A 426 15.54 -7.76 3.42
CA ASN A 426 16.10 -9.09 3.11
C ASN A 426 16.53 -9.86 4.37
N PHE A 427 16.90 -9.15 5.43
CA PHE A 427 17.27 -9.77 6.69
C PHE A 427 16.03 -10.07 7.56
N ILE A 428 15.14 -9.09 7.72
CA ILE A 428 13.98 -9.20 8.63
C ILE A 428 12.92 -10.17 8.11
N ARG A 429 12.84 -10.39 6.80
CA ARG A 429 11.91 -11.39 6.25
C ARG A 429 12.19 -12.80 6.75
N ARG A 430 13.45 -13.14 7.02
CA ARG A 430 13.85 -14.53 7.31
C ARG A 430 13.07 -15.16 8.48
N PRO A 431 13.00 -14.55 9.68
CA PRO A 431 12.27 -15.14 10.81
C PRO A 431 10.76 -14.84 10.84
N GLU A 432 10.21 -14.06 9.90
CA GLU A 432 8.86 -13.47 10.03
C GLU A 432 7.74 -14.52 10.12
N ARG A 433 7.97 -15.77 9.69
CA ARG A 433 7.02 -16.88 9.85
C ARG A 433 6.63 -17.13 11.31
N LEU A 434 7.50 -16.84 12.26
CA LEU A 434 7.20 -16.93 13.69
C LEU A 434 6.06 -16.00 14.10
N TYR A 435 5.86 -14.90 13.36
CA TYR A 435 4.81 -13.93 13.66
C TYR A 435 3.42 -14.46 13.37
N SER A 436 3.27 -15.52 12.57
CA SER A 436 1.96 -16.13 12.28
C SER A 436 1.24 -16.61 13.55
N ILE A 437 1.96 -17.20 14.51
CA ILE A 437 1.39 -17.63 15.80
C ILE A 437 0.93 -16.42 16.62
N ILE A 438 1.73 -15.35 16.61
CA ILE A 438 1.39 -14.09 17.28
C ILE A 438 0.14 -13.47 16.61
N HIS A 439 0.07 -13.54 15.28
CA HIS A 439 -1.02 -13.03 14.46
C HIS A 439 -2.34 -13.74 14.77
N ASP A 440 -2.33 -15.07 14.94
CA ASP A 440 -3.53 -15.85 15.26
C ASP A 440 -4.11 -15.52 16.64
N ILE A 441 -3.27 -15.06 17.58
CA ILE A 441 -3.71 -14.63 18.92
C ILE A 441 -4.15 -13.16 18.90
N LEU A 442 -3.34 -12.28 18.31
CA LEU A 442 -3.54 -10.84 18.44
C LEU A 442 -4.70 -10.32 17.59
N ASN A 443 -4.93 -10.84 16.38
CA ASN A 443 -6.01 -10.29 15.55
C ASN A 443 -7.39 -10.41 16.19
N PRO A 444 -7.82 -11.59 16.68
CA PRO A 444 -9.10 -11.68 17.38
C PRO A 444 -9.14 -10.79 18.64
N MET A 445 -8.01 -10.69 19.36
CA MET A 445 -7.90 -9.87 20.57
C MET A 445 -8.11 -8.37 20.31
N VAL A 446 -7.68 -7.87 19.15
CA VAL A 446 -7.84 -6.45 18.78
C VAL A 446 -8.99 -6.20 17.80
N GLY A 447 -9.83 -7.21 17.53
CA GLY A 447 -11.03 -7.06 16.71
C GLY A 447 -10.83 -7.11 15.19
N PHE A 448 -9.76 -7.76 14.69
CA PHE A 448 -9.55 -7.97 13.25
C PHE A 448 -10.08 -9.32 12.74
N PRO A 449 -10.55 -9.38 11.47
CA PRO A 449 -10.75 -8.23 10.58
C PRO A 449 -11.98 -7.41 11.00
N SER A 450 -11.96 -6.10 10.73
CA SER A 450 -13.13 -5.26 11.00
C SER A 450 -14.30 -5.63 10.10
N VAL A 451 -15.53 -5.44 10.60
CA VAL A 451 -16.75 -5.66 9.82
C VAL A 451 -16.83 -4.62 8.70
N ASN A 452 -17.16 -5.07 7.49
CA ASN A 452 -17.51 -4.20 6.37
C ASN A 452 -18.96 -4.48 5.98
N ALA A 453 -19.83 -3.49 6.16
CA ALA A 453 -21.25 -3.60 5.87
C ALA A 453 -21.55 -3.86 4.38
N ARG A 454 -20.66 -3.44 3.47
CA ARG A 454 -20.86 -3.51 2.02
C ARG A 454 -20.08 -4.65 1.35
N LEU A 455 -19.57 -5.62 2.12
CA LEU A 455 -18.74 -6.71 1.60
C LEU A 455 -19.47 -7.59 0.58
N GLY A 456 -20.78 -7.78 0.73
CA GLY A 456 -21.59 -8.68 -0.09
C GLY A 456 -22.35 -8.02 -1.24
N ASP A 457 -22.16 -6.73 -1.47
CA ASP A 457 -22.87 -5.99 -2.51
C ASP A 457 -22.41 -6.43 -3.91
N GLU A 458 -23.36 -6.75 -4.79
CA GLU A 458 -23.07 -7.00 -6.20
C GLU A 458 -23.34 -5.76 -7.08
N PRO A 459 -22.48 -5.46 -8.06
CA PRO A 459 -22.68 -4.30 -8.94
C PRO A 459 -24.04 -4.32 -9.64
N GLY A 460 -24.71 -3.16 -9.65
CA GLY A 460 -26.05 -2.99 -10.23
C GLY A 460 -27.19 -3.33 -9.27
N GLN A 461 -26.92 -3.95 -8.13
CA GLN A 461 -27.92 -4.20 -7.10
C GLN A 461 -28.35 -2.89 -6.43
N THR A 462 -29.65 -2.69 -6.26
CA THR A 462 -30.17 -1.65 -5.37
C THR A 462 -30.05 -2.12 -3.92
N VAL A 463 -29.30 -1.37 -3.12
CA VAL A 463 -29.04 -1.65 -1.70
C VAL A 463 -29.45 -0.44 -0.86
N THR A 464 -30.00 -0.74 0.32
CA THR A 464 -30.42 0.26 1.30
C THR A 464 -29.44 0.21 2.47
N ASP A 465 -28.71 1.29 2.68
CA ASP A 465 -27.82 1.47 3.82
C ASP A 465 -28.52 2.29 4.90
N THR A 466 -28.17 2.05 6.17
CA THR A 466 -28.63 2.87 7.29
C THR A 466 -27.49 3.77 7.75
N VAL A 467 -27.72 5.07 7.81
CA VAL A 467 -26.75 6.07 8.27
C VAL A 467 -27.32 6.87 9.44
N TRP A 468 -26.44 7.38 10.30
CA TRP A 468 -26.85 8.28 11.38
C TRP A 468 -26.86 9.72 10.86
N GLU A 469 -27.95 10.43 11.09
CA GLU A 469 -28.06 11.86 10.79
C GLU A 469 -28.28 12.64 12.08
N TYR A 470 -27.54 13.73 12.26
CA TYR A 470 -27.72 14.60 13.42
C TYR A 470 -28.97 15.46 13.27
N ASP A 471 -29.74 15.62 14.35
CA ASP A 471 -30.91 16.51 14.37
C ASP A 471 -30.48 17.99 14.26
N ASP A 472 -29.31 18.32 14.82
CA ASP A 472 -28.64 19.62 14.66
C ASP A 472 -27.18 19.39 14.18
N PRO A 473 -26.93 19.43 12.86
CA PRO A 473 -25.58 19.21 12.34
C PRO A 473 -24.54 20.22 12.83
N ALA A 474 -24.92 21.48 13.08
CA ALA A 474 -23.98 22.48 13.54
C ALA A 474 -23.43 22.14 14.92
N ARG A 475 -24.28 21.58 15.80
CA ARG A 475 -23.86 21.06 17.10
C ARG A 475 -23.14 19.71 16.99
N GLY A 476 -23.66 18.78 16.18
CA GLY A 476 -23.11 17.43 16.06
C GLY A 476 -21.70 17.37 15.45
N PHE A 477 -21.35 18.31 14.58
CA PHE A 477 -20.00 18.43 14.01
C PHE A 477 -19.07 19.39 14.75
N ALA A 478 -19.53 20.05 15.83
CA ALA A 478 -18.68 20.94 16.61
C ALA A 478 -17.50 20.19 17.23
N HIS A 479 -16.31 20.80 17.23
CA HIS A 479 -15.09 20.17 17.78
C HIS A 479 -15.22 19.80 19.27
N ASN A 480 -16.10 20.49 20.02
CA ASN A 480 -16.38 20.26 21.43
C ASN A 480 -17.73 19.58 21.68
N ALA A 481 -18.34 18.95 20.66
CA ALA A 481 -19.60 18.26 20.79
C ALA A 481 -19.55 17.14 21.85
N THR A 482 -20.59 17.06 22.69
CA THR A 482 -20.72 16.08 23.76
C THR A 482 -22.13 15.50 23.79
N GLY A 483 -22.26 14.21 24.13
CA GLY A 483 -23.53 13.56 24.51
C GLY A 483 -24.76 13.99 23.70
N ASP A 484 -25.49 14.96 24.24
CA ASP A 484 -26.72 15.54 23.66
C ASP A 484 -26.52 16.18 22.27
N ASP A 485 -25.32 16.68 21.97
CA ASP A 485 -24.96 17.23 20.65
C ASP A 485 -24.98 16.16 19.54
N PHE A 486 -24.86 14.87 19.92
CA PHE A 486 -24.93 13.74 18.98
C PHE A 486 -26.35 13.19 18.79
N ALA A 487 -27.37 13.87 19.33
CA ALA A 487 -28.77 13.54 19.08
C ALA A 487 -29.07 13.54 17.58
N GLY A 488 -29.88 12.58 17.15
CA GLY A 488 -30.08 12.26 15.75
C GLY A 488 -31.00 11.07 15.56
N HIS A 489 -31.13 10.64 14.31
CA HIS A 489 -31.95 9.51 13.93
C HIS A 489 -31.28 8.68 12.82
N TRP A 490 -31.69 7.42 12.72
CA TRP A 490 -31.27 6.56 11.63
C TRP A 490 -32.07 6.90 10.37
N ALA A 491 -31.36 7.21 9.29
CA ALA A 491 -31.92 7.45 7.97
C ALA A 491 -31.53 6.30 7.03
N GLU A 492 -32.44 5.95 6.12
CA GLU A 492 -32.19 4.97 5.07
C GLU A 492 -31.78 5.67 3.78
N ILE A 493 -30.62 5.30 3.24
CA ILE A 493 -30.13 5.77 1.94
C ILE A 493 -30.15 4.61 0.97
N THR A 494 -30.84 4.79 -0.15
CA THR A 494 -30.84 3.81 -1.23
C THR A 494 -29.81 4.20 -2.27
N ARG A 495 -28.95 3.25 -2.66
CA ARG A 495 -27.97 3.42 -3.74
C ARG A 495 -27.92 2.20 -4.65
N ILE A 496 -27.35 2.38 -5.84
CA ILE A 496 -26.96 1.28 -6.72
C ILE A 496 -25.52 0.92 -6.36
N ALA A 497 -25.28 -0.34 -6.00
CA ALA A 497 -23.93 -0.83 -5.73
C ALA A 497 -23.06 -0.71 -6.99
N LYS A 498 -21.88 -0.09 -6.83
CA LYS A 498 -20.83 -0.03 -7.85
C LYS A 498 -19.81 -1.14 -7.58
N PRO A 499 -18.97 -1.53 -8.56
CA PRO A 499 -17.82 -2.38 -8.28
C PRO A 499 -16.99 -1.83 -7.11
N GLY A 500 -16.49 -2.71 -6.24
CA GLY A 500 -15.59 -2.30 -5.17
C GLY A 500 -16.26 -1.81 -3.89
N SER A 501 -17.52 -2.15 -3.63
CA SER A 501 -18.17 -1.90 -2.32
C SER A 501 -17.33 -2.35 -1.11
N TYR A 502 -16.56 -3.44 -1.24
CA TYR A 502 -15.64 -3.95 -0.21
C TYR A 502 -14.38 -3.07 0.01
N CYS A 503 -14.11 -2.10 -0.87
CA CYS A 503 -12.93 -1.24 -0.79
C CYS A 503 -13.05 -0.17 0.29
N GLY A 504 -14.27 0.22 0.66
CA GLY A 504 -14.50 1.36 1.52
C GLY A 504 -14.86 1.05 2.96
N SER A 505 -14.99 2.13 3.73
CA SER A 505 -15.48 2.13 5.12
C SER A 505 -16.09 3.50 5.45
N PRO A 506 -16.93 3.61 6.50
CA PRO A 506 -17.44 4.89 6.95
C PRO A 506 -16.30 5.80 7.39
N ASN A 507 -16.03 6.84 6.61
CA ASN A 507 -14.96 7.82 6.83
C ASN A 507 -15.22 9.05 5.94
N LEU A 508 -14.55 10.17 6.26
CA LEU A 508 -14.42 11.30 5.35
C LEU A 508 -13.00 11.87 5.48
N LEU A 509 -12.24 11.81 4.40
CA LEU A 509 -10.87 12.32 4.33
C LEU A 509 -10.84 13.52 3.39
N VAL A 510 -10.42 14.68 3.90
CA VAL A 510 -10.44 15.94 3.15
C VAL A 510 -9.05 16.54 3.05
N MET A 511 -8.76 17.24 1.95
CA MET A 511 -7.54 18.01 1.79
C MET A 511 -7.58 19.24 2.71
N ASN A 512 -6.42 19.61 3.26
CA ASN A 512 -6.24 20.88 3.94
C ASN A 512 -5.88 21.94 2.88
N GLU A 513 -6.69 22.98 2.77
CA GLU A 513 -6.55 24.03 1.76
C GLU A 513 -6.05 25.35 2.36
N GLU A 514 -6.32 25.56 3.65
CA GLU A 514 -5.92 26.76 4.38
C GLU A 514 -4.89 26.42 5.48
N PRO A 515 -3.98 27.34 5.83
CA PRO A 515 -3.04 27.12 6.95
C PRO A 515 -3.73 26.83 8.29
N GLU A 516 -4.96 27.33 8.45
CA GLU A 516 -5.82 27.12 9.61
C GLU A 516 -6.32 25.68 9.72
N ASP A 517 -6.27 24.91 8.63
CA ASP A 517 -6.77 23.54 8.59
C ASP A 517 -5.88 22.52 9.33
N GLY A 518 -4.66 22.92 9.69
CA GLY A 518 -3.70 22.14 10.44
C GLY A 518 -2.38 21.92 9.69
N LYS A 519 -1.42 21.26 10.34
CA LYS A 519 -0.07 21.07 9.80
C LYS A 519 0.06 20.00 8.71
N GLY A 520 -0.92 19.11 8.59
CA GLY A 520 -0.94 18.06 7.57
C GLY A 520 -1.52 18.55 6.25
N ARG A 521 -1.34 17.77 5.17
CA ARG A 521 -1.94 18.04 3.85
C ARG A 521 -3.41 17.63 3.76
N TRP A 522 -3.88 16.84 4.72
CA TRP A 522 -5.24 16.33 4.78
C TRP A 522 -5.59 16.05 6.24
N ARG A 523 -6.88 15.94 6.50
CA ARG A 523 -7.43 15.56 7.80
C ARG A 523 -8.64 14.65 7.65
N GLN A 524 -9.00 13.99 8.73
CA GLN A 524 -10.22 13.20 8.82
C GLN A 524 -11.32 14.04 9.47
N ILE A 525 -12.52 14.02 8.87
CA ILE A 525 -13.74 14.52 9.50
C ILE A 525 -14.48 13.31 10.08
N LEU A 526 -14.90 13.42 11.33
CA LEU A 526 -15.60 12.35 12.02
C LEU A 526 -16.97 12.11 11.37
N VAL A 527 -17.27 10.85 11.10
CA VAL A 527 -18.58 10.42 10.59
C VAL A 527 -19.64 10.61 11.68
N PRO A 528 -20.87 11.03 11.33
CA PRO A 528 -21.99 11.03 12.26
C PRO A 528 -22.14 9.70 12.98
N ARG A 529 -22.29 9.76 14.31
CA ARG A 529 -22.46 8.57 15.14
C ARG A 529 -23.46 8.83 16.26
N PRO A 530 -24.21 7.81 16.71
CA PRO A 530 -25.13 7.97 17.83
C PRO A 530 -24.36 8.22 19.14
N PRO A 531 -25.02 8.79 20.18
CA PRO A 531 -24.37 9.19 21.43
C PRO A 531 -23.60 8.08 22.18
N ASN A 532 -23.85 6.81 21.86
CA ASN A 532 -23.28 5.63 22.54
C ASN A 532 -22.53 4.67 21.60
N ALA A 533 -22.11 5.10 20.40
CA ALA A 533 -21.41 4.26 19.41
C ALA A 533 -19.91 4.13 19.61
#